data_AF-A0A2E4LBS2-F1
#
_entry.id   AF-A0A2E4LBS2-F1
#
_cell.length_a   1.000
_cell.length_b   1.000
_cell.length_c   1.000
_cell.angle_alpha   90.00
_cell.angle_beta   90.00
_cell.angle_gamma   90.00
#
_symmetry.space_group_name_H-M   'P 1'
#
loop_
_entity.id
_entity.type
_entity.pdbx_description
1 polymer ?
#
loop_
_entity_poly.entity_id
_entity_poly.type
_entity_poly.pdbx_seq_one_letter_code
_entity_poly.pdbx_strand_id
1 'polypeptide(L)'
;MIEFIQNYWSYLVTFGAVVAYLFDKGRNIWIETKRKKTAYNRVFTSVTKLYFSYVKHRSIYSEVPPLNFPDEVYSVVVKHIDTFNSDLNEFKESIDEESEVIPEIIIQTHVLFDMIDRMRVMDKMRSLGVEEIQEVTDQENIAIKRAQVHALEEPFKEFFQDIINDIRKHTTVKKSFVKNLFYFESEEYLVETEVQQRKIVRRYLESLHRQGLFSDEILNALIREMNL
;
A
#
# COMPACT_ATOMS: atom_id res chain seq x y z
N MET A 1 25.93 -33.59 57.36
CA MET A 1 24.75 -32.94 56.72
C MET A 1 24.72 -31.44 57.01
N ILE A 2 24.86 -31.01 58.28
CA ILE A 2 24.88 -29.59 58.69
C ILE A 2 26.10 -28.82 58.13
N GLU A 3 27.31 -29.40 58.15
CA GLU A 3 28.52 -28.76 57.58
C GLU A 3 28.47 -28.59 56.05
N PHE A 4 27.85 -29.54 55.34
CA PHE A 4 27.66 -29.45 53.90
C PHE A 4 26.72 -28.30 53.53
N ILE A 5 25.63 -28.14 54.29
CA ILE A 5 24.71 -27.01 54.10
C ILE A 5 25.45 -25.69 54.38
N GLN A 6 26.20 -25.56 55.46
CA GLN A 6 26.93 -24.31 55.76
C GLN A 6 27.97 -23.92 54.70
N ASN A 7 28.70 -24.89 54.13
CA ASN A 7 29.77 -24.60 53.18
C ASN A 7 29.29 -24.39 51.73
N TYR A 8 28.15 -24.97 51.35
CA TYR A 8 27.65 -24.94 49.97
C TYR A 8 26.38 -24.10 49.78
N TRP A 9 25.73 -23.63 50.85
CA TRP A 9 24.51 -22.81 50.76
C TRP A 9 24.73 -21.49 50.02
N SER A 10 25.84 -20.79 50.28
CA SER A 10 26.20 -19.55 49.59
C SER A 10 26.38 -19.79 48.08
N TYR A 11 27.03 -20.89 47.68
CA TYR A 11 27.18 -21.26 46.28
C TYR A 11 25.85 -21.60 45.62
N LEU A 12 24.96 -22.33 46.31
CA LEU A 12 23.62 -22.66 45.83
C LEU A 12 22.75 -21.41 45.63
N VAL A 13 22.77 -20.49 46.60
CA VAL A 13 22.03 -19.22 46.52
C VAL A 13 22.60 -18.34 45.40
N THR A 14 23.94 -18.25 45.28
CA THR A 14 24.60 -17.47 44.22
C THR A 14 24.30 -18.06 42.85
N PHE A 15 24.37 -19.39 42.69
CA PHE A 15 24.01 -20.07 41.45
C PHE A 15 22.54 -19.84 41.09
N GLY A 16 21.62 -19.97 42.05
CA GLY A 16 20.21 -19.68 41.85
C GLY A 16 19.95 -18.22 41.43
N ALA A 17 20.65 -17.26 42.03
CA ALA A 17 20.57 -15.85 41.66
C ALA A 17 21.09 -15.57 40.24
N VAL A 18 22.20 -16.20 39.84
CA VAL A 18 22.74 -16.09 38.47
C VAL A 18 21.76 -16.68 37.45
N VAL A 19 21.18 -17.86 37.73
CA VAL A 19 20.17 -18.48 36.85
C VAL A 19 18.92 -17.61 36.73
N ALA A 20 18.42 -17.06 37.85
CA ALA A 20 17.27 -16.17 37.85
C ALA A 20 17.55 -14.88 37.04
N TYR A 21 18.74 -14.27 37.21
CA TYR A 21 19.15 -13.10 36.45
C TYR A 21 19.25 -13.38 34.95
N LEU A 22 19.85 -14.51 34.55
CA LEU A 22 19.93 -14.90 33.15
C LEU A 22 18.55 -15.18 32.54
N PHE A 23 17.66 -15.80 33.30
CA PHE A 23 16.29 -16.06 32.87
C PHE A 23 15.50 -14.76 32.69
N ASP A 24 15.59 -13.83 33.65
CA ASP A 24 14.94 -12.52 33.55
C ASP A 24 15.47 -11.71 32.36
N LYS A 25 16.81 -11.67 32.19
CA LYS A 25 17.44 -11.02 31.05
C LYS A 25 17.02 -11.64 29.71
N GLY A 26 16.98 -12.97 29.63
CA GLY A 26 16.53 -13.69 28.44
C GLY A 26 15.06 -13.42 28.11
N ARG A 27 14.20 -13.39 29.14
CA ARG A 27 12.78 -13.02 29.02
C ARG A 27 12.62 -11.59 28.51
N ASN A 28 13.36 -10.63 29.06
CA ASN A 28 13.28 -9.23 28.65
C ASN A 28 13.69 -9.03 27.18
N ILE A 29 14.80 -9.65 26.76
CA ILE A 29 15.24 -9.65 25.35
C ILE A 29 14.16 -10.26 24.43
N TRP A 30 13.54 -11.37 24.87
CA TRP A 30 12.48 -12.01 24.10
C TRP A 30 11.25 -11.11 23.96
N ILE A 31 10.83 -10.43 25.04
CA ILE A 31 9.71 -9.48 25.03
C ILE A 31 10.01 -8.31 24.09
N GLU A 32 11.20 -7.71 24.17
CA GLU A 32 11.61 -6.61 23.29
C GLU A 32 11.63 -7.03 21.83
N THR A 33 12.22 -8.19 21.53
CA THR A 33 12.27 -8.73 20.16
C THR A 33 10.87 -8.97 19.62
N LYS A 34 9.97 -9.52 20.45
CA LYS A 34 8.57 -9.75 20.08
C LYS A 34 7.83 -8.43 19.83
N ARG A 35 8.03 -7.42 20.69
CA ARG A 35 7.44 -6.09 20.54
C ARG A 35 7.89 -5.44 19.23
N LYS A 36 9.20 -5.43 18.96
CA LYS A 36 9.75 -4.94 17.68
C LYS A 36 9.16 -5.67 16.49
N LYS A 37 9.08 -7.00 16.52
CA LYS A 37 8.51 -7.78 15.42
C LYS A 37 7.04 -7.46 15.16
N THR A 38 6.25 -7.26 16.22
CA THR A 38 4.86 -6.84 16.12
C THR A 38 4.73 -5.45 15.52
N ALA A 39 5.56 -4.50 15.95
CA ALA A 39 5.63 -3.16 15.38
C ALA A 39 5.97 -3.20 13.88
N TYR A 40 6.99 -3.98 13.47
CA TYR A 40 7.36 -4.17 12.06
C TYR A 40 6.20 -4.72 11.23
N ASN A 41 5.43 -5.67 11.77
CA ASN A 41 4.26 -6.21 11.09
C ASN A 41 3.14 -5.16 10.92
N ARG A 42 2.92 -4.30 11.92
CA ARG A 42 1.91 -3.22 11.83
C ARG A 42 2.30 -2.19 10.77
N VAL A 43 3.54 -1.71 10.84
CA VAL A 43 4.10 -0.80 9.83
C VAL A 43 4.02 -1.42 8.43
N PHE A 44 4.34 -2.71 8.29
CA PHE A 44 4.20 -3.43 7.03
C PHE A 44 2.76 -3.40 6.49
N THR A 45 1.78 -3.63 7.36
CA THR A 45 0.36 -3.55 6.99
C THR A 45 -0.01 -2.13 6.55
N SER A 46 0.40 -1.11 7.31
CA SER A 46 0.09 0.29 7.01
C SER A 46 0.72 0.75 5.69
N VAL A 47 2.00 0.42 5.43
CA VAL A 47 2.65 0.77 4.15
C VAL A 47 2.03 0.02 2.97
N THR A 48 1.62 -1.24 3.17
CA THR A 48 0.93 -2.02 2.14
C THR A 48 -0.45 -1.43 1.81
N LYS A 49 -1.17 -0.97 2.84
CA LYS A 49 -2.45 -0.26 2.66
C LYS A 49 -2.24 1.03 1.86
N LEU A 50 -1.24 1.84 2.24
CA LEU A 50 -0.90 3.06 1.52
C LEU A 50 -0.50 2.78 0.07
N TYR A 51 0.28 1.71 -0.17
CA TYR A 51 0.62 1.28 -1.52
C TYR A 51 -0.63 0.96 -2.36
N PHE A 52 -1.58 0.16 -1.85
CA PHE A 52 -2.83 -0.11 -2.58
C PHE A 52 -3.64 1.17 -2.85
N SER A 53 -3.65 2.10 -1.90
CA SER A 53 -4.27 3.41 -2.08
C SER A 53 -3.60 4.21 -3.20
N TYR A 54 -2.26 4.18 -3.26
CA TYR A 54 -1.48 4.76 -4.35
C TYR A 54 -1.79 4.12 -5.71
N VAL A 55 -1.82 2.79 -5.80
CA VAL A 55 -2.15 2.07 -7.06
C VAL A 55 -3.53 2.49 -7.57
N LYS A 56 -4.51 2.57 -6.66
CA LYS A 56 -5.87 3.04 -6.96
C LYS A 56 -5.87 4.50 -7.39
N HIS A 57 -5.16 5.38 -6.67
CA HIS A 57 -5.00 6.78 -7.02
C HIS A 57 -4.42 6.93 -8.43
N ARG A 58 -3.34 6.22 -8.75
CA ARG A 58 -2.74 6.20 -10.08
C ARG A 58 -3.74 5.76 -11.15
N SER A 59 -4.48 4.68 -10.91
CA SER A 59 -5.48 4.18 -11.86
C SER A 59 -6.62 5.17 -12.11
N ILE A 60 -6.93 6.04 -11.15
CA ILE A 60 -7.97 7.06 -11.30
C ILE A 60 -7.44 8.26 -12.11
N TYR A 61 -6.17 8.61 -11.95
CA TYR A 61 -5.57 9.74 -12.67
C TYR A 61 -4.67 9.29 -13.83
N SER A 62 -4.93 8.12 -14.41
CA SER A 62 -4.22 7.67 -15.62
C SER A 62 -4.61 8.53 -16.82
N GLU A 63 -3.70 8.67 -17.79
CA GLU A 63 -3.95 9.42 -19.03
C GLU A 63 -5.13 8.85 -19.82
N VAL A 64 -5.28 7.51 -19.78
CA VAL A 64 -6.48 6.81 -20.26
C VAL A 64 -7.29 6.41 -19.03
N PRO A 65 -8.38 7.13 -18.69
CA PRO A 65 -9.18 6.81 -17.52
C PRO A 65 -9.88 5.45 -17.71
N PRO A 66 -10.03 4.64 -16.65
CA PRO A 66 -10.71 3.34 -16.72
C PRO A 66 -12.21 3.46 -17.02
N LEU A 67 -12.77 4.66 -16.88
CA LEU A 67 -14.16 4.99 -17.15
C LEU A 67 -14.18 6.18 -18.11
N ASN A 68 -14.74 5.99 -19.32
CA ASN A 68 -14.90 7.05 -20.33
C ASN A 68 -16.04 8.02 -19.96
N PHE A 69 -15.98 8.61 -18.77
CA PHE A 69 -16.89 9.68 -18.38
C PHE A 69 -16.30 11.04 -18.73
N PRO A 70 -17.14 12.03 -19.07
CA PRO A 70 -16.71 13.43 -19.13
C PRO A 70 -16.09 13.85 -17.80
N ASP A 71 -15.02 14.66 -17.86
CA ASP A 71 -14.23 15.06 -16.68
C ASP A 71 -15.08 15.74 -15.59
N GLU A 72 -16.18 16.40 -15.93
CA GLU A 72 -17.14 16.99 -14.99
C GLU A 72 -17.78 15.93 -14.07
N VAL A 73 -18.25 14.83 -14.65
CA VAL A 73 -18.81 13.68 -13.91
C VAL A 73 -17.70 12.92 -13.20
N TYR A 74 -16.55 12.79 -13.86
CA TYR A 74 -15.38 12.14 -13.31
C TYR A 74 -14.93 12.81 -12.01
N SER A 75 -14.87 14.15 -11.96
CA SER A 75 -14.44 14.93 -10.79
C SER A 75 -15.25 14.62 -9.53
N VAL A 76 -16.57 14.44 -9.68
CA VAL A 76 -17.48 14.14 -8.58
C VAL A 76 -17.26 12.73 -8.07
N VAL A 77 -17.13 11.77 -8.98
CA VAL A 77 -16.88 10.36 -8.65
C VAL A 77 -15.54 10.19 -7.93
N VAL A 78 -14.49 10.86 -8.45
CA VAL A 78 -13.14 10.79 -7.89
C VAL A 78 -13.08 11.33 -6.46
N LYS A 79 -13.78 12.43 -6.14
CA LYS A 79 -13.86 12.99 -4.78
C LYS A 79 -14.36 11.98 -3.72
N HIS A 80 -15.12 10.95 -4.14
CA HIS A 80 -15.67 9.94 -3.23
C HIS A 80 -14.83 8.65 -3.20
N ILE A 81 -14.06 8.38 -4.25
CA ILE A 81 -13.31 7.14 -4.41
C ILE A 81 -11.85 7.32 -4.00
N ASP A 82 -11.26 8.48 -4.26
CA ASP A 82 -9.86 8.76 -3.94
C ASP A 82 -9.67 8.97 -2.43
N THR A 83 -8.90 8.09 -1.82
CA THR A 83 -8.68 8.00 -0.36
C THR A 83 -7.20 8.16 0.02
N PHE A 84 -6.35 8.43 -0.98
CA PHE A 84 -4.89 8.42 -0.82
C PHE A 84 -4.40 9.38 0.27
N ASN A 85 -4.94 10.60 0.31
CA ASN A 85 -4.58 11.58 1.33
C ASN A 85 -5.03 11.18 2.75
N SER A 86 -6.13 10.44 2.88
CA SER A 86 -6.58 9.93 4.18
C SER A 86 -5.66 8.81 4.65
N ASP A 87 -5.41 7.83 3.78
CA ASP A 87 -4.54 6.69 4.08
C ASP A 87 -3.10 7.12 4.36
N LEU A 88 -2.63 8.21 3.74
CA LEU A 88 -1.34 8.82 4.05
C LEU A 88 -1.28 9.34 5.49
N ASN A 89 -2.31 10.06 5.95
CA ASN A 89 -2.32 10.61 7.30
C ASN A 89 -2.36 9.48 8.32
N GLU A 90 -3.19 8.44 8.08
CA GLU A 90 -3.21 7.23 8.91
C GLU A 90 -1.84 6.52 8.92
N PHE A 91 -1.14 6.49 7.78
CA PHE A 91 0.21 5.93 7.73
C PHE A 91 1.20 6.76 8.55
N LYS A 92 1.15 8.10 8.48
CA LYS A 92 1.97 8.99 9.32
C LYS A 92 1.74 8.74 10.80
N GLU A 93 0.48 8.68 11.22
CA GLU A 93 0.10 8.37 12.61
C GLU A 93 0.66 7.00 13.04
N SER A 94 0.51 5.98 12.19
CA SER A 94 1.05 4.64 12.47
C SER A 94 2.58 4.62 12.57
N ILE A 95 3.28 5.46 11.81
CA ILE A 95 4.74 5.58 11.90
C ILE A 95 5.14 6.30 13.18
N ASP A 96 4.48 7.39 13.53
CA ASP A 96 4.76 8.15 14.76
C ASP A 96 4.58 7.26 15.99
N GLU A 97 3.50 6.47 16.06
CA GLU A 97 3.24 5.53 17.15
C GLU A 97 4.31 4.44 17.27
N GLU A 98 4.71 3.85 16.14
CA GLU A 98 5.64 2.71 16.14
C GLU A 98 7.11 3.16 16.17
N SER A 99 7.39 4.45 15.95
CA SER A 99 8.75 5.01 15.94
C SER A 99 9.47 4.93 17.29
N GLU A 100 8.72 4.94 18.40
CA GLU A 100 9.28 4.72 19.74
C GLU A 100 9.92 3.32 19.88
N VAL A 101 9.40 2.35 19.11
CA VAL A 101 9.81 0.94 19.15
C VAL A 101 10.83 0.64 18.06
N ILE A 102 10.69 1.27 16.89
CA ILE A 102 11.51 1.08 15.70
C ILE A 102 11.96 2.46 15.16
N PRO A 103 12.94 3.14 15.79
CA PRO A 103 13.35 4.48 15.37
C PRO A 103 13.86 4.55 13.93
N GLU A 104 14.45 3.45 13.43
CA GLU A 104 14.97 3.35 12.07
C GLU A 104 13.87 3.52 10.99
N ILE A 105 12.59 3.30 11.33
CA ILE A 105 11.50 3.45 10.38
C ILE A 105 11.30 4.91 9.96
N ILE A 106 11.53 5.87 10.88
CA ILE A 106 11.38 7.30 10.60
C ILE A 106 12.25 7.69 9.41
N ILE A 107 13.51 7.25 9.42
CA ILE A 107 14.49 7.55 8.37
C ILE A 107 14.03 6.95 7.04
N GLN A 108 13.56 5.70 7.07
CA GLN A 108 13.06 5.00 5.88
C GLN A 108 11.83 5.70 5.28
N THR A 109 10.93 6.23 6.12
CA THR A 109 9.69 6.88 5.66
C THR A 109 9.80 8.37 5.39
N HIS A 110 10.84 9.04 5.90
CA HIS A 110 10.97 10.49 5.79
C HIS A 110 10.99 10.96 4.34
N VAL A 111 11.71 10.24 3.46
CA VAL A 111 11.78 10.56 2.03
C VAL A 111 10.40 10.47 1.37
N LEU A 112 9.57 9.48 1.75
CA LEU A 112 8.20 9.35 1.25
C LEU A 112 7.33 10.52 1.71
N PHE A 113 7.40 10.87 2.99
CA PHE A 113 6.64 11.98 3.52
C PHE A 113 7.04 13.29 2.88
N ASP A 114 8.33 13.52 2.65
CA ASP A 114 8.82 14.70 1.94
C ASP A 114 8.33 14.76 0.49
N MET A 115 8.39 13.65 -0.25
CA MET A 115 7.89 13.58 -1.63
C MET A 115 6.38 13.83 -1.69
N ILE A 116 5.61 13.21 -0.79
CA ILE A 116 4.17 13.36 -0.77
C ILE A 116 3.75 14.74 -0.26
N ASP A 117 4.43 15.29 0.74
CA ASP A 117 4.15 16.63 1.24
C ASP A 117 4.47 17.69 0.18
N ARG A 118 5.48 17.49 -0.66
CA ARG A 118 5.70 18.34 -1.85
C ARG A 118 4.52 18.29 -2.81
N MET A 119 3.89 17.13 -3.05
CA MET A 119 2.64 17.07 -3.82
C MET A 119 1.52 17.88 -3.18
N ARG A 120 1.32 17.70 -1.87
CA ARG A 120 0.27 18.41 -1.12
C ARG A 120 0.53 19.91 -1.07
N VAL A 121 1.79 20.34 -1.04
CA VAL A 121 2.18 21.74 -1.10
C VAL A 121 1.91 22.32 -2.48
N MET A 122 2.17 21.59 -3.57
CA MET A 122 1.74 22.03 -4.91
C MET A 122 0.22 22.18 -5.00
N ASP A 123 -0.54 21.30 -4.33
CA ASP A 123 -1.99 21.42 -4.25
C ASP A 123 -2.45 22.62 -3.40
N LYS A 124 -1.73 22.94 -2.31
CA LYS A 124 -2.06 24.01 -1.35
C LYS A 124 -1.51 25.40 -1.71
N MET A 125 -0.37 25.50 -2.40
CA MET A 125 0.15 26.78 -2.91
C MET A 125 -0.84 27.42 -3.90
N ARG A 126 -1.72 26.60 -4.48
CA ARG A 126 -2.83 27.03 -5.32
C ARG A 126 -4.01 27.62 -4.54
N SER A 127 -4.19 27.29 -3.26
CA SER A 127 -5.26 27.85 -2.42
C SER A 127 -4.83 29.08 -1.61
N LEU A 128 -3.53 29.44 -1.62
CA LEU A 128 -2.96 30.51 -0.79
C LEU A 128 -2.61 31.80 -1.55
N GLY A 129 -3.09 31.99 -2.78
CA GLY A 129 -3.23 33.32 -3.37
C GLY A 129 -1.94 34.06 -3.70
N VAL A 130 -1.13 33.52 -4.61
CA VAL A 130 -0.19 34.36 -5.37
C VAL A 130 -0.92 34.83 -6.63
N GLU A 131 -1.45 36.05 -6.56
CA GLU A 131 -1.97 36.92 -7.65
C GLU A 131 -2.87 36.28 -8.73
N GLU A 132 -4.17 36.63 -8.71
CA GLU A 132 -5.14 36.50 -9.81
C GLU A 132 -5.15 35.15 -10.58
N ILE A 133 -5.02 34.02 -9.90
CA ILE A 133 -5.24 32.72 -10.54
C ILE A 133 -6.75 32.51 -10.67
N GLN A 134 -7.24 32.80 -11.87
CA GLN A 134 -8.49 32.34 -12.49
C GLN A 134 -9.06 31.09 -11.80
N GLU A 135 -10.34 31.11 -11.40
CA GLU A 135 -11.02 29.95 -10.80
C GLU A 135 -10.80 28.73 -11.69
N VAL A 136 -9.86 27.89 -11.26
CA VAL A 136 -9.46 26.74 -12.05
C VAL A 136 -10.60 25.74 -11.96
N THR A 137 -11.16 25.41 -13.11
CA THR A 137 -12.31 24.51 -13.25
C THR A 137 -11.99 23.13 -12.69
N ASP A 138 -13.02 22.35 -12.30
CA ASP A 138 -12.84 20.96 -11.85
C ASP A 138 -12.09 20.11 -12.92
N GLN A 139 -12.21 20.46 -14.20
CA GLN A 139 -11.47 19.86 -15.33
C GLN A 139 -9.96 20.13 -15.29
N GLU A 140 -9.57 21.38 -15.15
CA GLU A 140 -8.15 21.76 -15.05
C GLU A 140 -7.51 21.18 -13.78
N ASN A 141 -8.30 20.99 -12.71
CA ASN A 141 -7.91 20.23 -11.52
C ASN A 141 -7.53 18.78 -11.84
N ILE A 142 -8.34 18.07 -12.63
CA ILE A 142 -8.07 16.69 -13.03
C ILE A 142 -6.82 16.62 -13.92
N ALA A 143 -6.67 17.53 -14.89
CA ALA A 143 -5.51 17.54 -15.78
C ALA A 143 -4.19 17.72 -14.99
N ILE A 144 -4.17 18.62 -14.02
CA ILE A 144 -3.03 18.83 -13.13
C ILE A 144 -2.75 17.57 -12.29
N LYS A 145 -3.79 16.93 -11.76
CA LYS A 145 -3.64 15.69 -10.99
C LYS A 145 -3.06 14.54 -11.83
N ARG A 146 -3.52 14.38 -13.07
CA ARG A 146 -2.94 13.43 -14.04
C ARG A 146 -1.45 13.72 -14.26
N ALA A 147 -1.08 14.98 -14.48
CA ALA A 147 0.32 15.36 -14.68
C ALA A 147 1.18 15.09 -13.42
N GLN A 148 0.67 15.39 -12.22
CA GLN A 148 1.36 15.10 -10.97
C GLN A 148 1.58 13.59 -10.76
N VAL A 149 0.55 12.78 -10.99
CA VAL A 149 0.63 11.31 -10.87
C VAL A 149 1.64 10.76 -11.87
N HIS A 150 1.60 11.22 -13.13
CA HIS A 150 2.54 10.77 -14.16
C HIS A 150 3.99 11.14 -13.80
N ALA A 151 4.24 12.37 -13.34
CA ALA A 151 5.58 12.83 -12.98
C ALA A 151 6.21 12.06 -11.81
N LEU A 152 5.39 11.44 -10.96
CA LEU A 152 5.82 10.80 -9.73
C LEU A 152 5.66 9.28 -9.76
N GLU A 153 5.18 8.72 -10.87
CA GLU A 153 4.85 7.31 -10.97
C GLU A 153 6.03 6.39 -10.65
N GLU A 154 7.13 6.56 -11.38
CA GLU A 154 8.34 5.74 -11.21
C GLU A 154 9.00 5.95 -9.84
N PRO A 155 9.24 7.20 -9.37
CA PRO A 155 9.79 7.43 -8.03
C PRO A 155 8.96 6.79 -6.91
N PHE A 156 7.62 6.85 -6.99
CA PHE A 156 6.76 6.25 -5.98
C PHE A 156 6.81 4.73 -6.05
N LYS A 157 6.82 4.16 -7.25
CA LYS A 157 6.90 2.71 -7.46
C LYS A 157 8.21 2.14 -6.90
N GLU A 158 9.34 2.76 -7.22
CA GLU A 158 10.66 2.39 -6.68
C GLU A 158 10.65 2.51 -5.14
N PHE A 159 10.16 3.63 -4.62
CA PHE A 159 10.10 3.85 -3.18
C PHE A 159 9.27 2.79 -2.45
N PHE A 160 8.04 2.52 -2.94
CA PHE A 160 7.16 1.52 -2.33
C PHE A 160 7.80 0.13 -2.39
N GLN A 161 8.46 -0.21 -3.49
CA GLN A 161 9.20 -1.47 -3.59
C GLN A 161 10.31 -1.57 -2.56
N ASP A 162 11.12 -0.53 -2.41
CA ASP A 162 12.24 -0.51 -1.47
C ASP A 162 11.75 -0.62 -0.03
N ILE A 163 10.81 0.24 0.39
CA ILE A 163 10.33 0.25 1.76
C ILE A 163 9.61 -1.04 2.14
N ILE A 164 8.78 -1.60 1.24
CA ILE A 164 8.08 -2.88 1.45
C ILE A 164 9.10 -4.01 1.57
N ASN A 165 10.11 -4.03 0.70
CA ASN A 165 11.15 -5.07 0.75
C ASN A 165 12.02 -4.97 2.00
N ASP A 166 12.37 -3.76 2.42
CA ASP A 166 13.18 -3.51 3.61
C ASP A 166 12.43 -3.84 4.89
N ILE A 167 11.22 -3.30 5.10
CA ILE A 167 10.38 -3.65 6.26
C ILE A 167 10.14 -5.16 6.29
N ARG A 168 9.87 -5.79 5.13
CA ARG A 168 9.59 -7.24 5.09
C ARG A 168 10.73 -8.07 5.67
N LYS A 169 12.00 -7.67 5.53
CA LYS A 169 13.15 -8.40 6.10
C LYS A 169 13.04 -8.58 7.62
N HIS A 170 12.29 -7.72 8.30
CA HIS A 170 12.10 -7.72 9.75
C HIS A 170 10.73 -8.26 10.21
N THR A 171 9.85 -8.61 9.25
CA THR A 171 8.47 -9.07 9.52
C THR A 171 8.35 -10.61 9.56
N THR A 172 7.15 -11.11 9.85
CA THR A 172 6.78 -12.53 9.62
C THR A 172 6.29 -12.83 8.20
N VAL A 173 6.26 -11.83 7.32
CA VAL A 173 5.62 -11.94 6.00
C VAL A 173 6.50 -12.73 5.03
N LYS A 174 5.88 -13.67 4.31
CA LYS A 174 6.58 -14.52 3.33
C LYS A 174 7.00 -13.70 2.11
N LYS A 175 8.16 -14.03 1.52
CA LYS A 175 8.63 -13.43 0.26
C LYS A 175 7.61 -13.55 -0.88
N SER A 176 6.88 -14.67 -0.92
CA SER A 176 5.83 -14.91 -1.92
C SER A 176 4.68 -13.91 -1.84
N PHE A 177 4.35 -13.42 -0.65
CA PHE A 177 3.30 -12.39 -0.51
C PHE A 177 3.71 -11.09 -1.19
N VAL A 178 4.95 -10.62 -0.97
CA VAL A 178 5.47 -9.41 -1.62
C VAL A 178 5.58 -9.60 -3.13
N LYS A 179 5.98 -10.79 -3.60
CA LYS A 179 5.97 -11.10 -5.04
C LYS A 179 4.57 -10.98 -5.63
N ASN A 180 3.56 -11.53 -4.94
CA ASN A 180 2.17 -11.44 -5.38
C ASN A 180 1.66 -9.99 -5.35
N LEU A 181 2.08 -9.19 -4.37
CA LEU A 181 1.71 -7.77 -4.26
C LEU A 181 2.08 -7.00 -5.54
N PHE A 182 3.31 -7.17 -6.02
CA PHE A 182 3.81 -6.48 -7.22
C PHE A 182 3.38 -7.18 -8.52
N TYR A 183 3.04 -8.47 -8.47
CA TYR A 183 2.56 -9.20 -9.64
C TYR A 183 1.29 -8.59 -10.24
N PHE A 184 0.39 -8.02 -9.42
CA PHE A 184 -0.82 -7.37 -9.92
C PHE A 184 -0.58 -6.12 -10.79
N GLU A 185 0.63 -5.55 -10.75
CA GLU A 185 1.05 -4.47 -11.63
C GLU A 185 1.92 -4.93 -12.80
N SER A 186 2.20 -6.23 -12.89
CA SER A 186 3.02 -6.77 -13.98
C SER A 186 2.24 -6.81 -15.29
N GLU A 187 2.96 -6.61 -16.40
CA GLU A 187 2.40 -6.81 -17.75
C GLU A 187 1.81 -8.21 -17.91
N GLU A 188 2.44 -9.22 -17.29
CA GLU A 188 1.95 -10.60 -17.27
C GLU A 188 0.53 -10.69 -16.70
N TYR A 189 0.29 -10.10 -15.52
CA TYR A 189 -1.04 -10.09 -14.92
C TYR A 189 -2.07 -9.31 -15.74
N LEU A 190 -1.66 -8.18 -16.35
CA LEU A 190 -2.54 -7.39 -17.22
C LEU A 190 -2.99 -8.20 -18.43
N VAL A 191 -2.06 -8.89 -19.10
CA VAL A 191 -2.35 -9.77 -20.24
C VAL A 191 -3.24 -10.94 -19.82
N GLU A 192 -2.95 -11.59 -18.70
CA GLU A 192 -3.78 -12.69 -18.17
C GLU A 192 -5.21 -12.22 -17.86
N THR A 193 -5.34 -11.06 -17.22
CA THR A 193 -6.62 -10.47 -16.84
C THR A 193 -7.43 -10.10 -18.07
N GLU A 194 -6.81 -9.49 -19.07
CA GLU A 194 -7.45 -9.16 -20.34
C GLU A 194 -8.01 -10.43 -21.02
N VAL A 195 -7.22 -11.52 -21.08
CA VAL A 195 -7.67 -12.80 -21.64
C VAL A 195 -8.87 -13.37 -20.87
N GLN A 196 -8.86 -13.30 -19.54
CA GLN A 196 -9.99 -13.77 -18.73
C GLN A 196 -11.23 -12.89 -18.89
N GLN A 197 -11.05 -11.57 -18.95
CA GLN A 197 -12.15 -10.62 -19.20
C GLN A 197 -12.81 -10.89 -20.55
N ARG A 198 -12.03 -11.08 -21.62
CA ARG A 198 -12.56 -11.45 -22.94
C ARG A 198 -13.39 -12.74 -22.88
N LYS A 199 -12.91 -13.77 -22.16
CA LYS A 199 -13.68 -15.02 -21.94
C LYS A 199 -14.99 -14.79 -21.19
N ILE A 200 -14.99 -13.94 -20.16
CA ILE A 200 -16.20 -13.63 -19.38
C ILE A 200 -17.21 -12.88 -20.24
N VAL A 201 -16.77 -11.84 -20.96
CA VAL A 201 -17.63 -11.06 -21.86
C VAL A 201 -18.24 -11.95 -22.93
N ARG A 202 -17.43 -12.82 -23.56
CA ARG A 202 -17.92 -13.78 -24.54
C ARG A 202 -19.00 -14.70 -23.95
N ARG A 203 -18.76 -15.29 -22.78
CA ARG A 203 -19.76 -16.15 -22.10
C ARG A 203 -21.03 -15.39 -21.74
N TYR A 204 -20.90 -14.12 -21.38
CA TYR A 204 -22.03 -13.24 -21.10
C TYR A 204 -22.86 -12.98 -22.36
N LEU A 205 -22.23 -12.62 -23.49
CA LEU A 205 -22.92 -12.43 -24.77
C LEU A 205 -23.60 -13.72 -25.25
N GLU A 206 -22.93 -14.88 -25.15
CA GLU A 206 -23.50 -16.19 -25.46
C GLU A 206 -24.68 -16.54 -24.52
N SER A 207 -24.67 -16.09 -23.27
CA SER A 207 -25.78 -16.25 -22.33
C SER A 207 -26.98 -15.39 -22.72
N LEU A 208 -26.75 -14.11 -23.08
CA LEU A 208 -27.81 -13.21 -23.56
C LEU A 208 -28.45 -13.73 -24.85
N HIS A 209 -27.65 -14.23 -25.78
CA HIS A 209 -28.14 -14.88 -27.00
C HIS A 209 -29.03 -16.11 -26.69
N ARG A 210 -28.58 -17.00 -25.79
CA ARG A 210 -29.38 -18.17 -25.36
C ARG A 210 -30.69 -17.79 -24.68
N GLN A 211 -30.77 -16.61 -24.08
CA GLN A 211 -32.00 -16.05 -23.50
C GLN A 211 -32.90 -15.37 -24.53
N GLY A 212 -32.52 -15.35 -25.82
CA GLY A 212 -33.28 -14.73 -26.90
C GLY A 212 -33.16 -13.20 -26.95
N LEU A 213 -32.24 -12.61 -26.19
CA LEU A 213 -32.04 -11.16 -26.17
C LEU A 213 -31.24 -10.66 -27.39
N PHE A 214 -30.46 -11.54 -28.03
CA PHE A 214 -29.69 -11.24 -29.25
C PHE A 214 -29.95 -12.29 -30.34
N SER A 215 -30.07 -11.84 -31.59
CA SER A 215 -29.99 -12.71 -32.77
C SER A 215 -28.54 -13.16 -33.03
N ASP A 216 -28.37 -14.21 -33.85
CA ASP A 216 -27.05 -14.68 -34.27
C ASP A 216 -26.22 -13.58 -34.96
N GLU A 217 -26.88 -12.71 -35.73
CA GLU A 217 -26.23 -11.58 -36.40
C GLU A 217 -25.66 -10.57 -35.39
N ILE A 218 -26.43 -10.24 -34.35
CA ILE A 218 -25.98 -9.31 -33.30
C ILE A 218 -24.84 -9.91 -32.49
N LEU A 219 -24.94 -11.20 -32.13
CA LEU A 219 -23.86 -11.89 -31.41
C LEU A 219 -22.56 -11.90 -32.22
N ASN A 220 -22.62 -12.28 -33.50
CA ASN A 220 -21.44 -12.35 -34.36
C ASN A 220 -20.83 -10.97 -34.63
N ALA A 221 -21.65 -9.92 -34.76
CA ALA A 221 -21.18 -8.56 -34.89
C ALA A 221 -20.42 -8.10 -33.62
N LEU A 222 -20.98 -8.34 -32.44
CA LEU A 222 -20.35 -7.96 -31.15
C LEU A 222 -19.06 -8.73 -30.89
N ILE A 223 -19.00 -10.04 -31.18
CA ILE A 223 -17.77 -10.83 -31.05
C ILE A 223 -16.67 -10.26 -31.97
N ARG A 224 -17.03 -9.86 -33.19
CA ARG A 224 -16.09 -9.30 -34.17
C ARG A 224 -15.59 -7.90 -33.80
N GLU A 225 -16.49 -7.00 -33.41
CA GLU A 225 -16.13 -5.63 -33.01
C GLU A 225 -15.27 -5.60 -31.74
N MET A 226 -15.55 -6.49 -30.79
CA MET A 226 -14.83 -6.56 -29.52
C MET A 226 -13.59 -7.47 -29.55
N ASN A 227 -13.28 -8.09 -30.70
CA ASN A 227 -12.15 -8.99 -30.90
C ASN A 227 -12.06 -10.12 -29.84
N LEU A 228 -13.19 -10.83 -29.64
CA LEU A 228 -13.44 -11.87 -28.61
C LEU A 228 -13.33 -13.32 -29.12
#